data_AF-A0A2T8ICX4-F1
#
_entry.id   AF-A0A2T8ICX4-F1
#
_cell.length_a   1.000
_cell.length_b   1.000
_cell.length_c   1.000
_cell.angle_alpha   90.00
_cell.angle_beta   90.00
_cell.angle_gamma   90.00
#
_symmetry.space_group_name_H-M   'P 1'
#
loop_
_entity.id
_entity.type
_entity.pdbx_description
1 polymer ?
#
loop_
_entity_poly.entity_id
_entity_poly.type
_entity_poly.pdbx_seq_one_letter_code
_entity_poly.pdbx_strand_id
1 'polypeptide(L)'
;MDHDHLKDRLLLPSSRAAAATAASANGPHHRRAPPAAAGGAGAGAGGVSIDVNGLKRRGGGRRSWVRVDAATGAAEAVEVAKPALMRRLDLPARDLRLLDPLFVYPSAILGRERAVVCNLERVRCIITADEALVLREQDAEEAVRRYVDELQRRLVDRADDLPFEFIALEVALEAACSFLDSQAIELEAEAYPLLDELTTKISTLNLERVRRLKSKLVALTRRVQKVRDEIEQLMDDDGDMAEMYLTEKKCISLSSSFTSFDSPCISEA
;
A
#
# COMPACT_ATOMS: atom_id res chain seq x y z
N MET A 1 -24.63 46.35 -11.65
CA MET A 1 -23.52 45.71 -12.38
C MET A 1 -22.42 45.39 -11.37
N ASP A 2 -22.74 44.73 -10.26
CA ASP A 2 -23.09 43.31 -10.06
C ASP A 2 -21.84 42.43 -9.96
N HIS A 3 -21.24 42.42 -8.77
CA HIS A 3 -20.19 41.48 -8.37
C HIS A 3 -20.61 40.65 -7.14
N ASP A 4 -21.91 40.33 -7.04
CA ASP A 4 -22.51 39.70 -5.85
C ASP A 4 -23.09 38.29 -6.11
N HIS A 5 -22.61 37.57 -7.12
CA HIS A 5 -23.19 36.25 -7.49
C HIS A 5 -22.23 35.05 -7.49
N LEU A 6 -21.09 35.11 -6.78
CA LEU A 6 -20.18 33.95 -6.68
C LEU A 6 -20.08 33.31 -5.27
N LYS A 7 -20.92 33.73 -4.31
CA LYS A 7 -20.92 33.15 -2.95
C LYS A 7 -22.05 32.16 -2.64
N ASP A 8 -23.02 31.98 -3.56
CA ASP A 8 -24.28 31.27 -3.27
C ASP A 8 -24.39 29.83 -3.83
N ARG A 9 -23.28 29.11 -4.01
CA ARG A 9 -23.34 27.75 -4.60
C ARG A 9 -22.70 26.59 -3.84
N LEU A 10 -22.38 26.75 -2.55
CA LEU A 10 -21.84 25.65 -1.72
C LEU A 10 -22.57 25.45 -0.38
N LEU A 11 -23.90 25.56 -0.37
CA LEU A 11 -24.71 25.08 0.76
C LEU A 11 -25.85 24.19 0.27
N LEU A 12 -25.74 22.90 0.57
CA LEU A 12 -26.84 21.95 0.63
C LEU A 12 -26.83 21.28 2.02
N PRO A 13 -28.00 20.82 2.52
CA PRO A 13 -28.47 21.21 3.82
C PRO A 13 -28.39 20.09 4.87
N SER A 14 -28.29 20.53 6.13
CA SER A 14 -28.54 19.73 7.33
C SER A 14 -30.01 19.29 7.39
N SER A 15 -30.27 17.98 7.46
CA SER A 15 -31.55 17.46 7.91
C SER A 15 -31.33 16.52 9.10
N ARG A 16 -31.98 16.89 10.21
CA ARG A 16 -32.01 16.19 11.48
C ARG A 16 -33.48 16.12 11.91
N ALA A 17 -34.04 14.92 12.02
CA ALA A 17 -35.25 14.52 12.75
C ALA A 17 -35.52 13.03 12.43
N ALA A 18 -36.03 12.14 13.28
CA ALA A 18 -36.34 12.15 14.71
C ALA A 18 -36.64 10.69 15.12
N ALA A 19 -36.12 10.31 16.30
CA ALA A 19 -36.83 9.64 17.40
C ALA A 19 -37.80 8.47 17.14
N ALA A 20 -37.55 7.34 17.83
CA ALA A 20 -38.60 6.56 18.49
C ALA A 20 -38.05 5.81 19.71
N THR A 21 -38.75 6.01 20.81
CA THR A 21 -38.63 5.54 22.20
C THR A 21 -39.02 4.08 22.41
N ALA A 22 -38.45 3.45 23.45
CA ALA A 22 -39.20 2.61 24.38
C ALA A 22 -38.52 2.57 25.76
N ALA A 23 -39.32 2.82 26.80
CA ALA A 23 -38.94 2.88 28.21
C ALA A 23 -39.48 1.67 28.98
N SER A 24 -38.86 1.32 30.11
CA SER A 24 -39.47 0.90 31.40
C SER A 24 -38.35 0.31 32.30
N ALA A 25 -37.83 1.01 33.32
CA ALA A 25 -38.35 1.25 34.68
C ALA A 25 -38.31 0.02 35.62
N ASN A 26 -37.34 -0.02 36.55
CA ASN A 26 -37.51 0.09 38.02
C ASN A 26 -36.21 -0.25 38.78
N GLY A 27 -35.81 0.61 39.73
CA GLY A 27 -34.77 0.33 40.74
C GLY A 27 -35.36 -0.31 42.00
N PRO A 28 -34.83 -0.04 43.22
CA PRO A 28 -33.45 0.22 43.64
C PRO A 28 -33.05 -0.70 44.84
N HIS A 29 -31.84 -0.54 45.40
CA HIS A 29 -31.53 -0.54 46.86
C HIS A 29 -30.15 -1.14 47.24
N HIS A 30 -29.36 -0.26 47.86
CA HIS A 30 -28.52 -0.45 49.06
C HIS A 30 -27.25 -1.33 49.09
N ARG A 31 -26.14 -0.59 49.29
CA ARG A 31 -25.19 -0.62 50.42
C ARG A 31 -24.01 -1.63 50.42
N ARG A 32 -22.85 -1.00 50.65
CA ARG A 32 -21.73 -1.36 51.56
C ARG A 32 -20.63 -2.29 51.02
N ALA A 33 -19.42 -1.71 50.95
CA ALA A 33 -18.12 -2.38 51.10
C ALA A 33 -17.92 -2.82 52.60
N PRO A 34 -16.79 -3.43 53.05
CA PRO A 34 -15.51 -3.73 52.40
C PRO A 34 -14.97 -5.16 52.78
N PRO A 35 -13.67 -5.42 53.06
CA PRO A 35 -12.85 -6.45 52.41
C PRO A 35 -12.49 -7.65 53.32
N ALA A 36 -11.84 -8.69 52.79
CA ALA A 36 -10.68 -9.37 53.40
C ALA A 36 -10.38 -10.76 52.79
N ALA A 37 -9.10 -10.95 52.50
CA ALA A 37 -8.24 -12.08 52.85
C ALA A 37 -8.55 -13.52 52.37
N ALA A 38 -7.49 -14.05 51.75
CA ALA A 38 -6.89 -15.37 51.97
C ALA A 38 -7.47 -16.60 51.24
N GLY A 39 -6.60 -17.14 50.38
CA GLY A 39 -6.22 -18.55 50.46
C GLY A 39 -6.90 -19.48 49.46
N GLY A 40 -6.11 -20.39 48.91
CA GLY A 40 -6.62 -21.65 48.38
C GLY A 40 -6.31 -21.89 46.91
N ALA A 41 -5.23 -22.64 46.68
CA ALA A 41 -5.00 -23.37 45.45
C ALA A 41 -6.19 -24.28 45.12
N GLY A 42 -6.55 -24.36 43.85
CA GLY A 42 -7.58 -25.27 43.37
C GLY A 42 -7.65 -25.28 41.85
N ALA A 43 -7.33 -26.43 41.26
CA ALA A 43 -7.32 -26.69 39.84
C ALA A 43 -8.64 -26.29 39.16
N GLY A 44 -8.53 -25.57 38.05
CA GLY A 44 -9.64 -25.23 37.17
C GLY A 44 -9.22 -25.39 35.73
N ALA A 45 -9.67 -26.48 35.11
CA ALA A 45 -9.71 -26.63 33.67
C ALA A 45 -10.58 -25.49 33.10
N GLY A 46 -9.93 -24.59 32.37
CA GLY A 46 -10.58 -23.52 31.63
C GLY A 46 -9.73 -23.27 30.39
N GLY A 47 -10.04 -23.99 29.31
CA GLY A 47 -9.43 -23.75 28.02
C GLY A 47 -9.75 -22.33 27.58
N VAL A 48 -8.77 -21.44 27.72
CA VAL A 48 -8.75 -20.19 26.97
C VAL A 48 -8.53 -20.61 25.52
N SER A 49 -9.58 -20.53 24.70
CA SER A 49 -9.44 -20.56 23.25
C SER A 49 -8.65 -19.33 22.84
N ILE A 50 -7.33 -19.48 22.79
CA ILE A 50 -6.47 -18.56 22.06
C ILE A 50 -6.87 -18.73 20.59
N ASP A 51 -7.40 -17.67 19.97
CA ASP A 51 -7.61 -17.62 18.54
C ASP A 51 -6.28 -17.84 17.81
N VAL A 52 -6.01 -19.09 17.47
CA VAL A 52 -4.81 -19.56 16.76
C VAL A 52 -4.75 -19.06 15.31
N ASN A 53 -5.76 -18.34 14.83
CA ASN A 53 -5.77 -17.74 13.50
C ASN A 53 -4.82 -16.55 13.35
N GLY A 54 -4.41 -15.90 14.45
CA GLY A 54 -3.46 -14.78 14.41
C GLY A 54 -1.98 -15.19 14.32
N LEU A 55 -1.64 -16.42 14.74
CA LEU A 55 -0.23 -16.82 14.93
C LEU A 55 0.34 -17.71 13.82
N LYS A 56 -0.45 -18.09 12.82
CA LYS A 56 -0.01 -19.02 11.74
C LYS A 56 0.61 -18.32 10.51
N ARG A 57 0.68 -16.99 10.47
CA ARG A 57 1.36 -16.26 9.37
C ARG A 57 2.83 -15.96 9.69
N ARG A 58 3.56 -16.97 10.18
CA ARG A 58 5.01 -16.85 10.41
C ARG A 58 5.74 -17.08 9.08
N GLY A 59 6.05 -15.98 8.37
CA GLY A 59 7.16 -15.82 7.40
C GLY A 59 7.25 -16.71 6.15
N GLY A 60 6.42 -17.75 5.99
CA GLY A 60 6.51 -18.72 4.87
C GLY A 60 5.16 -19.15 4.27
N GLY A 61 4.04 -18.56 4.71
CA GLY A 61 2.71 -18.86 4.19
C GLY A 61 2.46 -18.30 2.79
N ARG A 62 1.50 -18.91 2.07
CA ARG A 62 0.94 -18.35 0.82
C ARG A 62 0.38 -16.96 1.14
N ARG A 63 0.74 -15.95 0.33
CA ARG A 63 0.21 -14.59 0.46
C ARG A 63 -0.85 -14.38 -0.62
N SER A 64 -1.85 -13.55 -0.31
CA SER A 64 -2.87 -13.14 -1.27
C SER A 64 -2.33 -11.97 -2.08
N TRP A 65 -2.37 -12.10 -3.40
CA TRP A 65 -2.01 -11.08 -4.36
C TRP A 65 -3.22 -10.82 -5.25
N VAL A 66 -3.26 -9.64 -5.86
CA VAL A 66 -4.07 -9.38 -7.03
C VAL A 66 -3.14 -9.43 -8.23
N ARG A 67 -3.42 -10.36 -9.13
CA ARG A 67 -2.73 -10.45 -10.42
C ARG A 67 -3.51 -9.65 -11.43
N VAL A 68 -2.84 -8.75 -12.15
CA VAL A 68 -3.36 -8.05 -13.32
C VAL A 68 -2.57 -8.53 -14.54
N ASP A 69 -3.27 -9.08 -15.53
CA ASP A 69 -2.70 -9.57 -16.78
C ASP A 69 -2.51 -8.42 -17.78
N ALA A 70 -1.34 -8.34 -18.42
CA ALA A 70 -0.97 -7.27 -19.33
C ALA A 70 -1.77 -7.27 -20.63
N ALA A 71 -2.09 -8.47 -21.16
CA ALA A 71 -2.74 -8.60 -22.47
C ALA A 71 -4.24 -8.33 -22.41
N THR A 72 -4.88 -8.74 -21.31
CA THR A 72 -6.34 -8.70 -21.15
C THR A 72 -6.81 -7.61 -20.18
N GLY A 73 -5.91 -7.09 -19.34
CA GLY A 73 -6.27 -6.27 -18.19
C GLY A 73 -7.05 -7.02 -17.12
N ALA A 74 -7.20 -8.36 -17.21
CA ALA A 74 -7.98 -9.12 -16.26
C ALA A 74 -7.31 -9.10 -14.88
N ALA A 75 -8.10 -8.80 -13.84
CA ALA A 75 -7.64 -8.81 -12.45
C ALA A 75 -8.23 -10.00 -11.69
N GLU A 76 -7.38 -10.79 -11.04
CA GLU A 76 -7.82 -11.94 -10.23
C GLU A 76 -7.05 -12.05 -8.91
N ALA A 77 -7.71 -12.58 -7.89
CA ALA A 77 -7.07 -12.88 -6.62
C ALA A 77 -6.31 -14.20 -6.72
N VAL A 78 -5.00 -14.16 -6.47
CA VAL A 78 -4.14 -15.34 -6.52
C VAL A 78 -3.38 -15.52 -5.21
N GLU A 79 -3.19 -16.77 -4.81
CA GLU A 79 -2.34 -17.09 -3.67
C GLU A 79 -0.99 -17.64 -4.12
N VAL A 80 0.08 -16.92 -3.81
CA VAL A 80 1.43 -17.31 -4.22
C VAL A 80 2.35 -17.36 -3.00
N ALA A 81 3.10 -18.46 -2.90
CA ALA A 81 4.11 -18.63 -1.85
C ALA A 81 5.41 -17.91 -2.23
N LYS A 82 6.09 -17.33 -1.24
CA LYS A 82 7.38 -16.65 -1.43
C LYS A 82 8.42 -17.48 -2.21
N PRO A 83 8.66 -18.78 -1.91
CA PRO A 83 9.63 -19.59 -2.67
C PRO A 83 9.22 -19.86 -4.13
N ALA A 84 7.93 -19.72 -4.47
CA ALA A 84 7.47 -19.83 -5.84
C ALA A 84 7.80 -18.55 -6.63
N LEU A 85 7.59 -17.37 -6.03
CA LEU A 85 7.98 -16.09 -6.64
C LEU A 85 9.49 -16.00 -6.86
N MET A 86 10.29 -16.40 -5.86
CA MET A 86 11.75 -16.43 -5.97
C MET A 86 12.22 -17.24 -7.17
N ARG A 87 11.72 -18.48 -7.31
CA ARG A 87 12.12 -19.36 -8.43
C ARG A 87 11.57 -18.90 -9.77
N ARG A 88 10.33 -18.42 -9.81
CA ARG A 88 9.64 -18.06 -11.06
C ARG A 88 10.22 -16.80 -11.68
N LEU A 89 10.55 -15.81 -10.84
CA LEU A 89 10.97 -14.47 -11.25
C LEU A 89 12.47 -14.21 -11.02
N ASP A 90 13.22 -15.23 -10.58
CA ASP A 90 14.63 -15.14 -10.22
C ASP A 90 14.95 -14.03 -9.20
N LEU A 91 14.05 -13.86 -8.23
CA LEU A 91 14.17 -12.81 -7.22
C LEU A 91 14.90 -13.31 -5.98
N PRO A 92 15.93 -12.59 -5.50
CA PRO A 92 16.59 -12.93 -4.25
C PRO A 92 15.62 -12.71 -3.06
N ALA A 93 15.79 -13.51 -2.01
CA ALA A 93 14.92 -13.47 -0.84
C ALA A 93 14.85 -12.08 -0.16
N ARG A 94 15.90 -11.26 -0.35
CA ARG A 94 16.04 -9.90 0.18
C ARG A 94 15.04 -8.92 -0.45
N ASP A 95 14.80 -9.03 -1.75
CA ASP A 95 13.91 -8.11 -2.47
C ASP A 95 12.46 -8.35 -2.04
N LEU A 96 12.07 -9.63 -1.92
CA LEU A 96 10.75 -10.00 -1.40
C LEU A 96 10.54 -9.65 0.08
N ARG A 97 11.60 -9.32 0.84
CA ARG A 97 11.43 -8.80 2.21
C ARG A 97 10.93 -7.37 2.20
N LEU A 98 11.25 -6.58 1.17
CA LEU A 98 10.77 -5.20 1.03
C LEU A 98 9.25 -5.14 0.94
N LEU A 99 8.64 -6.20 0.42
CA LEU A 99 7.19 -6.34 0.31
C LEU A 99 6.54 -6.99 1.54
N ASP A 100 7.30 -7.40 2.55
CA ASP A 100 6.74 -8.12 3.69
C ASP A 100 6.00 -7.14 4.63
N PRO A 101 4.67 -7.28 4.82
CA PRO A 101 3.86 -6.41 5.68
C PRO A 101 4.29 -6.37 7.13
N LEU A 102 5.00 -7.40 7.60
CA LEU A 102 5.48 -7.47 8.97
C LEU A 102 6.62 -6.48 9.24
N PHE A 103 7.18 -5.87 8.20
CA PHE A 103 8.26 -4.91 8.30
C PHE A 103 7.88 -3.60 7.62
N VAL A 104 8.18 -2.49 8.30
CA VAL A 104 8.08 -1.16 7.70
C VAL A 104 9.38 -0.87 6.97
N TYR A 105 9.44 -1.26 5.70
CA TYR A 105 10.53 -0.87 4.81
C TYR A 105 10.24 0.51 4.19
N PRO A 106 11.27 1.35 4.00
CA PRO A 106 11.12 2.59 3.24
C PRO A 106 10.72 2.29 1.80
N SER A 107 10.22 3.31 1.11
CA SER A 107 9.94 3.23 -0.32
C SER A 107 11.18 2.78 -1.09
N ALA A 108 10.99 1.92 -2.09
CA ALA A 108 12.05 1.35 -2.91
C ALA A 108 11.53 0.91 -4.28
N ILE A 109 12.35 1.13 -5.31
CA ILE A 109 12.11 0.64 -6.68
C ILE A 109 13.35 -0.15 -7.09
N LEU A 110 13.18 -1.43 -7.41
CA LEU A 110 14.29 -2.30 -7.78
C LEU A 110 14.06 -2.92 -9.17
N GLY A 111 14.86 -2.51 -10.14
CA GLY A 111 15.02 -3.22 -11.41
C GLY A 111 15.74 -4.55 -11.20
N ARG A 112 15.22 -5.61 -11.83
CA ARG A 112 15.85 -6.93 -11.92
C ARG A 112 15.58 -7.50 -13.31
N GLU A 113 16.40 -8.46 -13.69
CA GLU A 113 16.38 -9.12 -15.00
C GLU A 113 14.99 -9.51 -15.51
N ARG A 114 14.07 -9.91 -14.63
CA ARG A 114 12.73 -10.42 -15.01
C ARG A 114 11.57 -9.72 -14.32
N ALA A 115 11.83 -8.74 -13.48
CA ALA A 115 10.80 -8.08 -12.70
C ALA A 115 11.27 -6.73 -12.14
N VAL A 116 10.33 -5.80 -11.98
CA VAL A 116 10.51 -4.62 -11.13
C VAL A 116 9.81 -4.87 -9.79
N VAL A 117 10.53 -4.73 -8.69
CA VAL A 117 9.98 -4.88 -7.33
C VAL A 117 9.78 -3.50 -6.72
N CYS A 118 8.53 -3.16 -6.39
CA CYS A 118 8.16 -1.84 -5.89
C CYS A 118 7.53 -1.92 -4.50
N ASN A 119 8.11 -1.21 -3.54
CA ASN A 119 7.46 -0.85 -2.29
C ASN A 119 7.26 0.66 -2.33
N LEU A 120 6.06 1.13 -2.63
CA LEU A 120 5.75 2.55 -2.78
C LEU A 120 4.58 2.90 -1.87
N GLU A 121 4.91 3.37 -0.67
CA GLU A 121 3.94 3.76 0.36
C GLU A 121 2.91 2.65 0.68
N ARG A 122 1.73 2.74 0.05
CA ARG A 122 0.58 1.85 0.28
C ARG A 122 0.47 0.74 -0.76
N VAL A 123 1.29 0.81 -1.81
CA VAL A 123 1.31 -0.16 -2.91
C VAL A 123 2.60 -0.95 -2.85
N ARG A 124 2.46 -2.27 -2.72
CA ARG A 124 3.56 -3.23 -2.77
C ARG A 124 3.31 -4.17 -3.92
N CYS A 125 4.17 -4.15 -4.93
CA CYS A 125 3.95 -4.94 -6.13
C CYS A 125 5.24 -5.51 -6.73
N ILE A 126 5.05 -6.53 -7.56
CA ILE A 126 6.05 -7.10 -8.45
C ILE A 126 5.48 -6.97 -9.85
N ILE A 127 6.18 -6.24 -10.70
CA ILE A 127 5.79 -5.95 -12.07
C ILE A 127 6.66 -6.81 -12.98
N THR A 128 6.06 -7.51 -13.93
CA THR A 128 6.76 -8.25 -14.99
C THR A 128 6.29 -7.72 -16.35
N ALA A 129 6.86 -8.20 -17.45
CA ALA A 129 6.39 -7.82 -18.80
C ALA A 129 4.94 -8.26 -19.09
N ASP A 130 4.43 -9.29 -18.39
CA ASP A 130 3.14 -9.93 -18.72
C ASP A 130 2.08 -9.80 -17.63
N GLU A 131 2.50 -9.57 -16.39
CA GLU A 131 1.60 -9.50 -15.24
C GLU A 131 2.16 -8.57 -14.15
N ALA A 132 1.26 -7.90 -13.44
CA ALA A 132 1.57 -7.22 -12.19
C ALA A 132 0.94 -7.96 -11.01
N LEU A 133 1.74 -8.23 -9.98
CA LEU A 133 1.29 -8.84 -8.73
C LEU A 133 1.29 -7.79 -7.63
N VAL A 134 0.12 -7.37 -7.18
CA VAL A 134 -0.06 -6.39 -6.11
C VAL A 134 -0.42 -7.11 -4.82
N LEU A 135 0.34 -6.88 -3.75
CA LEU A 135 0.12 -7.54 -2.48
C LEU A 135 -1.19 -7.05 -1.84
N ARG A 136 -2.07 -7.97 -1.47
CA ARG A 136 -3.32 -7.63 -0.79
C ARG A 136 -3.13 -7.62 0.72
N GLU A 137 -3.33 -6.47 1.33
CA GLU A 137 -3.27 -6.25 2.77
C GLU A 137 -4.56 -5.61 3.27
N GLN A 138 -5.02 -6.00 4.48
CA GLN A 138 -6.26 -5.48 5.05
C GLN A 138 -6.22 -3.96 5.19
N ASP A 139 -5.12 -3.44 5.72
CA ASP A 139 -5.00 -2.01 5.94
C ASP A 139 -4.88 -1.23 4.63
N ALA A 140 -4.49 -1.85 3.50
CA ALA A 140 -4.21 -1.19 2.23
C ALA A 140 -5.17 -1.59 1.10
N GLU A 141 -6.27 -2.28 1.40
CA GLU A 141 -7.19 -2.84 0.40
C GLU A 141 -7.75 -1.78 -0.56
N GLU A 142 -8.10 -0.60 -0.05
CA GLU A 142 -8.61 0.49 -0.90
C GLU A 142 -7.53 1.02 -1.85
N ALA A 143 -6.28 1.14 -1.39
CA ALA A 143 -5.17 1.58 -2.24
C ALA A 143 -4.88 0.56 -3.34
N VAL A 144 -4.91 -0.74 -3.01
CA VAL A 144 -4.76 -1.83 -3.98
C VAL A 144 -5.89 -1.80 -5.00
N ARG A 145 -7.15 -1.62 -4.58
CA ARG A 145 -8.29 -1.52 -5.48
C ARG A 145 -8.13 -0.33 -6.44
N ARG A 146 -7.84 0.86 -5.93
CA ARG A 146 -7.63 2.06 -6.75
C ARG A 146 -6.50 1.87 -7.77
N TYR A 147 -5.39 1.27 -7.34
CA TYR A 147 -4.28 0.92 -8.24
C TYR A 147 -4.72 -0.02 -9.37
N VAL A 148 -5.46 -1.09 -9.03
CA VAL A 148 -5.93 -2.07 -10.03
C VAL A 148 -6.91 -1.43 -11.00
N ASP A 149 -7.90 -0.68 -10.51
CA ASP A 149 -8.90 -0.01 -11.35
C ASP A 149 -8.23 0.97 -12.34
N GLU A 150 -7.26 1.73 -11.87
CA GLU A 150 -6.52 2.70 -12.68
C GLU A 150 -5.60 2.01 -13.71
N LEU A 151 -4.90 0.94 -13.32
CA LEU A 151 -4.11 0.14 -14.24
C LEU A 151 -4.99 -0.46 -15.35
N GLN A 152 -6.13 -1.05 -14.98
CA GLN A 152 -7.08 -1.61 -15.95
C GLN A 152 -7.59 -0.54 -16.92
N ARG A 153 -7.91 0.65 -16.42
CA ARG A 153 -8.35 1.79 -17.23
C ARG A 153 -7.28 2.18 -18.26
N ARG A 154 -6.03 2.35 -17.83
CA ARG A 154 -4.92 2.73 -18.73
C ARG A 154 -4.60 1.66 -19.78
N LEU A 155 -4.75 0.37 -19.45
CA LEU A 155 -4.57 -0.72 -20.42
C LEU A 155 -5.65 -0.71 -21.51
N VAL A 156 -6.89 -0.32 -21.18
CA VAL A 156 -7.98 -0.18 -22.16
C VAL A 156 -7.79 1.07 -23.02
N ASP A 157 -7.42 2.18 -22.40
CA ASP A 157 -7.29 3.46 -23.09
C ASP A 157 -6.14 3.46 -24.11
N ARG A 158 -5.21 2.48 -24.06
CA ARG A 158 -3.99 2.37 -24.90
C ARG A 158 -3.31 3.72 -25.11
N ALA A 159 -3.41 4.58 -24.11
CA ALA A 159 -2.77 5.87 -24.13
C ALA A 159 -1.29 5.56 -23.93
N ASP A 160 -0.55 5.78 -25.01
CA ASP A 160 0.89 5.76 -25.14
C ASP A 160 1.49 4.38 -25.46
N ASP A 161 2.37 4.34 -26.46
CA ASP A 161 3.16 3.18 -26.94
C ASP A 161 4.14 2.64 -25.87
N LEU A 162 3.81 2.77 -24.58
CA LEU A 162 4.60 2.36 -23.44
C LEU A 162 4.42 0.86 -23.16
N PRO A 163 5.53 0.13 -22.92
CA PRO A 163 5.49 -1.22 -22.39
C PRO A 163 4.71 -1.32 -21.07
N PHE A 164 4.07 -2.47 -20.84
CA PHE A 164 3.20 -2.73 -19.68
C PHE A 164 3.89 -2.39 -18.35
N GLU A 165 5.17 -2.73 -18.21
CA GLU A 165 5.93 -2.52 -16.98
C GLU A 165 6.02 -1.04 -16.59
N PHE A 166 6.08 -0.13 -17.56
CA PHE A 166 6.15 1.30 -17.30
C PHE A 166 4.78 1.87 -16.95
N ILE A 167 3.71 1.40 -17.61
CA ILE A 167 2.33 1.77 -17.24
C ILE A 167 2.05 1.33 -15.80
N ALA A 168 2.39 0.09 -15.45
CA ALA A 168 2.19 -0.44 -14.10
C ALA A 168 3.01 0.30 -13.04
N LEU A 169 4.24 0.72 -13.37
CA LEU A 169 5.10 1.51 -12.48
C LEU A 169 4.56 2.94 -12.32
N GLU A 170 4.09 3.57 -13.39
CA GLU A 170 3.54 4.92 -13.36
C GLU A 170 2.31 4.99 -12.45
N VAL A 171 1.38 4.03 -12.57
CA VAL A 171 0.20 3.96 -11.69
C VAL A 171 0.62 3.76 -10.22
N ALA A 172 1.73 3.07 -9.96
CA ALA A 172 2.22 2.85 -8.59
C ALA A 172 2.79 4.14 -8.00
N LEU A 173 3.54 4.89 -8.81
CA LEU A 173 4.08 6.20 -8.45
C LEU A 173 2.97 7.23 -8.26
N GLU A 174 1.98 7.26 -9.15
CA GLU A 174 0.81 8.13 -9.00
C GLU A 174 0.06 7.83 -7.69
N ALA A 175 -0.20 6.55 -7.39
CA ALA A 175 -0.86 6.15 -6.15
C ALA A 175 -0.06 6.58 -4.91
N ALA A 176 1.27 6.48 -4.95
CA ALA A 176 2.14 6.90 -3.84
C ALA A 176 2.12 8.44 -3.66
N CYS A 177 2.23 9.20 -4.74
CA CYS A 177 2.17 10.66 -4.72
C CYS A 177 0.81 11.15 -4.23
N SER A 178 -0.29 10.60 -4.75
CA SER A 178 -1.65 10.94 -4.32
C SER A 178 -1.88 10.66 -2.84
N PHE A 179 -1.33 9.55 -2.32
CA PHE A 179 -1.41 9.23 -0.90
C PHE A 179 -0.62 10.23 -0.04
N LEU A 180 0.62 10.55 -0.42
CA LEU A 180 1.46 11.51 0.31
C LEU A 180 0.85 12.91 0.31
N ASP A 181 0.26 13.33 -0.81
CA ASP A 181 -0.45 14.60 -0.94
C ASP A 181 -1.68 14.66 -0.03
N SER A 182 -2.50 13.58 -0.02
CA SER A 182 -3.64 13.47 0.90
C SER A 182 -3.21 13.61 2.36
N GLN A 183 -2.10 12.97 2.75
CA GLN A 183 -1.55 13.09 4.11
C GLN A 183 -1.05 14.51 4.43
N ALA A 184 -0.57 15.26 3.43
CA ALA A 184 -0.17 16.65 3.60
C ALA A 184 -1.40 17.54 3.85
N ILE A 185 -2.45 17.39 3.05
CA ILE A 185 -3.72 18.11 3.19
C ILE A 185 -4.35 17.85 4.57
N GLU A 186 -4.39 16.59 5.02
CA GLU A 186 -4.90 16.24 6.35
C GLU A 186 -4.08 16.90 7.48
N LEU A 187 -2.76 16.91 7.32
CA LEU A 187 -1.87 17.51 8.31
C LEU A 187 -2.04 19.04 8.36
N GLU A 188 -2.20 19.69 7.22
CA GLU A 188 -2.50 21.12 7.13
C GLU A 188 -3.83 21.47 7.81
N ALA A 189 -4.88 20.67 7.55
CA ALA A 189 -6.18 20.84 8.19
C ALA A 189 -6.13 20.71 9.72
N GLU A 190 -5.24 19.86 10.27
CA GLU A 190 -4.99 19.78 11.72
C GLU A 190 -4.10 20.93 12.22
N ALA A 191 -3.16 21.41 11.40
CA ALA A 191 -2.14 22.37 11.79
C ALA A 191 -2.71 23.77 12.06
N TYR A 192 -3.51 24.32 11.13
CA TYR A 192 -4.02 25.69 11.24
C TYR A 192 -4.80 25.97 12.54
N PRO A 193 -5.85 25.20 12.90
CA PRO A 193 -6.59 25.46 14.13
C PRO A 193 -5.74 25.27 15.39
N LEU A 194 -4.78 24.34 15.35
CA LEU A 194 -3.88 24.10 16.47
C LEU A 194 -2.90 25.25 16.69
N LEU A 195 -2.37 25.82 15.61
CA LEU A 195 -1.47 26.98 15.69
C LEU A 195 -2.23 28.22 16.16
N ASP A 196 -3.45 28.46 15.67
CA ASP A 196 -4.31 29.54 16.14
C ASP A 196 -4.60 29.40 17.65
N GLU A 197 -4.97 28.20 18.10
CA GLU A 197 -5.19 27.94 19.53
C GLU A 197 -3.92 28.21 20.36
N LEU A 198 -2.74 27.83 19.85
CA LEU A 198 -1.47 28.11 20.53
C LEU A 198 -1.17 29.61 20.63
N THR A 199 -1.50 30.41 19.60
CA THR A 199 -1.29 31.86 19.62
C THR A 199 -2.18 32.56 20.67
N THR A 200 -3.38 32.02 20.91
CA THR A 200 -4.29 32.55 21.95
C THR A 200 -3.92 32.10 23.36
N LYS A 201 -3.45 30.86 23.53
CA LYS A 201 -3.10 30.29 24.83
C LYS A 201 -1.90 29.35 24.77
N ILE A 202 -0.80 29.81 25.36
CA ILE A 202 0.37 28.98 25.60
C ILE A 202 0.10 28.10 26.82
N SER A 203 -0.01 26.78 26.60
CA SER A 203 -0.19 25.78 27.64
C SER A 203 0.65 24.54 27.33
N THR A 204 0.97 23.74 28.36
CA THR A 204 1.70 22.47 28.19
C THR A 204 0.97 21.53 27.24
N LEU A 205 -0.37 21.46 27.34
CA LEU A 205 -1.21 20.66 26.44
C LEU A 205 -1.07 21.09 24.97
N ASN A 206 -1.12 22.40 24.70
CA ASN A 206 -1.02 22.91 23.33
C ASN A 206 0.38 22.71 22.75
N LEU A 207 1.43 22.90 23.56
CA LEU A 207 2.80 22.60 23.15
C LEU A 207 3.02 21.11 22.87
N GLU A 208 2.41 20.22 23.65
CA GLU A 208 2.45 18.78 23.37
C GLU A 208 1.74 18.41 22.06
N ARG A 209 0.56 18.98 21.80
CA ARG A 209 -0.16 18.79 20.53
C ARG A 209 0.68 19.29 19.36
N VAL A 210 1.30 20.47 19.46
CA VAL A 210 2.18 21.01 18.41
C VAL A 210 3.44 20.16 18.23
N ARG A 211 4.02 19.62 19.30
CA ARG A 211 5.14 18.67 19.20
C ARG A 211 4.74 17.39 18.45
N ARG A 212 3.54 16.85 18.70
CA ARG A 212 3.01 15.68 17.96
C ARG A 212 2.78 16.02 16.49
N LEU A 213 2.17 17.17 16.20
CA LEU A 213 1.99 17.66 14.83
C LEU A 213 3.33 17.80 14.10
N LYS A 214 4.33 18.45 14.72
CA LYS A 214 5.69 18.55 14.18
C LYS A 214 6.30 17.17 13.92
N SER A 215 6.06 16.20 14.79
CA SER A 215 6.58 14.84 14.60
C SER A 215 5.93 14.16 13.39
N LYS A 216 4.61 14.34 13.18
CA LYS A 216 3.91 13.89 11.97
C LYS A 216 4.46 14.57 10.71
N LEU A 217 4.66 15.90 10.76
CA LEU A 217 5.24 16.67 9.65
C LEU A 217 6.61 16.14 9.26
N VAL A 218 7.52 16.01 10.23
CA VAL A 218 8.88 15.50 9.98
C VAL A 218 8.84 14.08 9.40
N ALA A 219 7.93 13.22 9.87
CA ALA A 219 7.76 11.88 9.32
C ALA A 219 7.26 11.91 7.87
N LEU A 220 6.28 12.77 7.55
CA LEU A 220 5.76 12.93 6.19
C LEU A 220 6.84 13.50 5.26
N THR A 221 7.57 14.54 5.67
CA THR A 221 8.68 15.10 4.88
C THR A 221 9.73 14.05 4.56
N ARG A 222 10.10 13.20 5.53
CA ARG A 222 11.07 12.10 5.30
C ARG A 222 10.56 11.07 4.30
N ARG A 223 9.26 10.77 4.31
CA ARG A 223 8.64 9.82 3.38
C ARG A 223 8.61 10.36 1.95
N VAL A 224 8.18 11.62 1.78
CA VAL A 224 8.24 12.32 0.49
C VAL A 224 9.67 12.39 -0.05
N GLN A 225 10.62 12.78 0.82
CA GLN A 225 12.03 12.82 0.48
C GLN A 225 12.53 11.46 0.01
N LYS A 226 12.15 10.38 0.70
CA LYS A 226 12.56 9.03 0.31
C LYS A 226 12.02 8.61 -1.04
N VAL A 227 10.75 8.90 -1.36
CA VAL A 227 10.21 8.61 -2.71
C VAL A 227 10.97 9.41 -3.77
N ARG A 228 11.26 10.68 -3.50
CA ARG A 228 12.08 11.51 -4.41
C ARG A 228 13.47 10.93 -4.63
N ASP A 229 14.17 10.56 -3.55
CA ASP A 229 15.52 10.00 -3.59
C ASP A 229 15.57 8.71 -4.41
N GLU A 230 14.58 7.83 -4.28
CA GLU A 230 14.50 6.59 -5.07
C GLU A 230 14.32 6.85 -6.57
N ILE A 231 13.52 7.86 -6.93
CA ILE A 231 13.32 8.25 -8.34
C ILE A 231 14.59 8.90 -8.89
N GLU A 232 15.20 9.83 -8.15
CA GLU A 232 16.46 10.49 -8.53
C GLU A 232 17.56 9.44 -8.74
N GLN A 233 17.76 8.54 -7.77
CA GLN A 233 18.78 7.50 -7.87
C GLN A 233 18.57 6.57 -9.06
N LEU A 234 17.32 6.17 -9.34
CA LEU A 234 17.00 5.32 -10.49
C LEU A 234 17.21 6.03 -11.83
N MET A 235 16.98 7.34 -11.88
CA MET A 235 17.18 8.16 -13.08
C MET A 235 18.64 8.49 -13.34
N ASP A 236 19.47 8.52 -12.30
CA ASP A 236 20.90 8.82 -12.40
C ASP A 236 21.76 7.63 -12.86
N ASP A 237 21.23 6.39 -12.80
CA ASP A 237 21.93 5.15 -13.19
C ASP A 237 21.23 4.47 -14.38
N ASP A 238 21.82 4.64 -15.57
CA ASP A 238 21.33 4.02 -16.82
C ASP A 238 21.30 2.48 -16.73
N GLY A 239 22.15 1.86 -15.91
CA GLY A 239 22.19 0.42 -15.72
C GLY A 239 20.97 -0.08 -14.94
N ASP A 240 20.65 0.57 -13.82
CA ASP A 240 19.44 0.28 -13.05
C ASP A 240 18.17 0.58 -13.86
N MET A 241 18.20 1.62 -14.70
CA MET A 241 17.10 1.92 -15.60
C MET A 241 16.94 0.86 -16.69
N ALA A 242 18.04 0.40 -17.32
CA ALA A 242 18.03 -0.65 -18.33
C ALA A 242 17.49 -1.98 -17.78
N GLU A 243 17.71 -2.27 -16.49
CA GLU A 243 17.14 -3.44 -15.82
C GLU A 243 15.61 -3.48 -15.83
N MET A 244 14.95 -2.33 -16.03
CA MET A 244 13.49 -2.24 -16.06
C MET A 244 12.86 -2.48 -17.45
N TYR A 245 13.63 -2.60 -18.53
CA TYR A 245 13.10 -2.83 -19.88
C TYR A 245 12.72 -4.31 -20.10
N LEU A 246 11.72 -4.77 -19.35
CA LEU A 246 11.37 -6.19 -19.26
C LEU A 246 10.78 -6.75 -20.55
N THR A 247 9.96 -5.98 -21.25
CA THR A 247 9.35 -6.37 -22.52
C THR A 247 10.42 -6.60 -23.59
N GLU A 248 11.42 -5.73 -23.66
CA GLU A 248 12.54 -5.85 -24.59
C GLU A 248 13.42 -7.06 -24.26
N LYS A 249 13.82 -7.22 -22.99
CA LYS A 249 14.59 -8.39 -22.52
C LYS A 249 13.88 -9.71 -22.84
N LYS A 250 12.56 -9.76 -22.64
CA LYS A 250 11.74 -10.92 -23.00
C LYS A 250 11.77 -11.19 -24.50
N CYS A 251 11.62 -10.17 -25.36
CA CYS A 251 11.69 -10.33 -26.82
C CYS A 251 13.04 -10.86 -27.30
N ILE A 252 14.16 -10.37 -26.74
CA ILE A 252 15.52 -10.82 -27.08
C ILE A 252 15.75 -12.27 -26.62
N SER A 253 15.25 -12.64 -25.43
CA SER A 253 15.32 -14.02 -24.93
C SER A 253 14.54 -15.01 -25.82
N LEU A 254 13.40 -14.58 -26.36
CA LEU A 254 12.60 -15.39 -27.29
C LEU A 254 13.28 -15.54 -28.66
N SER A 255 13.90 -14.49 -29.19
CA SER A 255 14.57 -14.52 -30.50
C SER A 255 15.86 -15.36 -30.49
N SER A 256 16.65 -15.25 -29.42
CA SER A 256 17.87 -16.08 -29.22
C SER A 256 17.56 -17.57 -29.04
N SER A 257 16.38 -17.90 -28.49
CA SER A 257 15.91 -19.29 -28.39
C SER A 257 15.53 -19.87 -29.76
N PHE A 258 15.09 -19.03 -30.70
CA PHE A 258 14.71 -19.45 -32.06
C PHE A 258 15.91 -19.71 -32.97
N THR A 259 16.99 -18.93 -32.85
CA THR A 259 18.18 -19.08 -33.70
C THR A 259 19.05 -20.30 -33.36
N SER A 260 18.84 -20.93 -32.20
CA SER A 260 19.57 -22.14 -31.81
C SER A 260 19.05 -23.44 -32.43
N PHE A 261 17.92 -23.42 -33.17
CA PHE A 261 17.33 -24.61 -33.80
C PHE A 261 17.57 -24.76 -35.31
N ASP A 262 18.01 -23.70 -36.01
CA ASP A 262 18.31 -23.74 -37.45
C ASP A 262 19.83 -23.70 -37.70
N SER A 263 20.53 -24.78 -37.38
CA SER A 263 21.80 -25.10 -38.05
C SER A 263 21.53 -26.22 -39.07
N PRO A 264 21.53 -25.93 -40.38
CA PRO A 264 21.48 -26.98 -41.38
C PRO A 264 22.78 -27.78 -41.29
N CYS A 265 22.68 -29.06 -40.91
CA CYS A 265 23.73 -30.03 -41.20
C CYS A 265 23.87 -30.12 -42.72
N ILE A 266 24.78 -29.32 -43.29
CA ILE A 266 25.29 -29.56 -44.64
C ILE A 266 26.22 -30.77 -44.51
N SER A 267 25.68 -31.95 -44.79
CA SER A 267 26.48 -33.14 -45.07
C SER A 267 27.08 -32.98 -46.47
N GLU A 268 28.37 -32.65 -46.54
CA GLU A 268 29.15 -32.89 -47.75
C GLU A 268 29.30 -34.41 -47.95
N ALA A 269 28.94 -34.87 -49.14
CA ALA A 269 29.15 -36.21 -49.66
C ALA A 269 29.95 -36.12 -50.97
#